data_AF-A0A534MS29-F1
#
_entry.id   AF-A0A534MS29-F1
#
_cell.length_a   1.000
_cell.length_b   1.000
_cell.length_c   1.000
_cell.angle_alpha   90.00
_cell.angle_beta   90.00
_cell.angle_gamma   90.00
#
_symmetry.space_group_name_H-M   'P 1'
#
loop_
_entity.id
_entity.type
_entity.pdbx_description
1 polymer ?
#
loop_
_entity_poly.entity_id
_entity_poly.type
_entity_poly.pdbx_seq_one_letter_code
_entity_poly.pdbx_strand_id
1 'polypeptide(L)'
;ELHLDFTGTSPQTNTDHNSTLPSTVAHIALALTNTLFWDVPWSDGKMRPVKITVPEGSILNCRYPAACGAAPRIGNVLVSTVCEGVAKMIYASRRLEDVNASTTGNLEFVGGPGYFYGGHTREGISVAQGLYDIHGAGMGAAPYRDGVNTGGHMNIPSAGISDIERIEMQYPFLYFTRGHNRDGSGFGQYRGGLGSYRIYLIYGSKDCSADYKPYGGIAQGGFGLFGGYPTGISAMRVMTQAGLEILDKIRKGEYPDARAMRAGAWGKPFHPEGVPERIALPEGSLLVDYVAGGGGFGDPLDREPQAVLRDYGRGWVSRETAERIYGVVLDANGKRVDGEATAHRRKEIRDIRLREGNPASGKTSALDGNGKKELKTILKFHAALELAGERKNAVIRCQRCGHLFCSAKENYKLYALHRVIHLKDFMPNPLPTGEPYIGEYHEYFCPGCATQLQVDLFCPPLGGDPILWDIRIQ
;
A
#
# COMPACT_ATOMS: atom_id res chain seq x y z
N GLU A 1 26.50 -5.56 -11.18
CA GLU A 1 26.59 -4.93 -9.85
C GLU A 1 25.37 -4.05 -9.65
N LEU A 2 24.85 -3.95 -8.42
CA LEU A 2 23.72 -3.11 -8.04
C LEU A 2 24.20 -2.11 -6.99
N HIS A 3 23.89 -0.82 -7.13
CA HIS A 3 24.19 0.18 -6.12
C HIS A 3 22.90 0.76 -5.56
N LEU A 4 22.71 0.58 -4.24
CA LEU A 4 21.63 1.20 -3.48
C LEU A 4 22.21 2.37 -2.68
N ASP A 5 21.81 3.60 -3.04
CA ASP A 5 22.27 4.83 -2.41
C ASP A 5 21.14 5.49 -1.63
N PHE A 6 21.31 5.57 -0.32
CA PHE A 6 20.35 6.16 0.62
C PHE A 6 20.80 7.56 1.10
N THR A 7 21.69 8.21 0.35
CA THR A 7 22.02 9.63 0.58
C THR A 7 20.75 10.48 0.51
N GLY A 8 20.58 11.39 1.48
CA GLY A 8 19.37 12.21 1.63
C GLY A 8 18.28 11.60 2.53
N THR A 9 18.48 10.38 3.04
CA THR A 9 17.61 9.79 4.07
C THR A 9 17.56 10.68 5.32
N SER A 10 16.37 10.81 5.92
CA SER A 10 16.15 11.62 7.12
C SER A 10 17.10 11.26 8.27
N PRO A 11 17.45 12.25 9.14
CA PRO A 11 18.20 12.00 10.36
C PRO A 11 17.52 10.98 11.27
N GLN A 12 18.31 10.34 12.14
CA GLN A 12 17.79 9.52 13.23
C GLN A 12 16.82 10.32 14.13
N THR A 13 15.88 9.61 14.76
CA THR A 13 14.85 10.20 15.62
C THR A 13 15.18 10.03 17.11
N ASN A 14 14.55 10.84 17.97
CA ASN A 14 14.60 10.70 19.43
C ASN A 14 13.60 9.64 19.96
N THR A 15 13.14 8.72 19.12
CA THR A 15 12.22 7.64 19.48
C THR A 15 12.88 6.28 19.29
N ASP A 16 12.14 5.18 19.45
CA ASP A 16 12.60 3.83 19.12
C ASP A 16 12.61 3.53 17.61
N HIS A 17 12.13 4.47 16.77
CA HIS A 17 12.17 4.41 15.31
C HIS A 17 13.54 4.83 14.79
N ASN A 18 14.50 3.92 14.97
CA ASN A 18 15.78 3.96 14.30
C ASN A 18 16.20 2.54 13.89
N SER A 19 17.08 2.43 12.90
CA SER A 19 17.70 1.19 12.47
C SER A 19 19.22 1.31 12.53
N THR A 20 19.86 0.27 13.02
CA THR A 20 21.32 0.10 12.90
C THR A 20 21.69 -0.30 11.48
N LEU A 21 22.92 -0.04 11.06
CA LEU A 21 23.39 -0.46 9.73
C LEU A 21 23.20 -1.96 9.46
N PRO A 22 23.51 -2.90 10.39
CA PRO A 22 23.26 -4.32 10.17
C PRO A 22 21.78 -4.64 9.93
N SER A 23 20.87 -4.01 10.68
CA SER A 23 19.42 -4.18 10.48
C SER A 23 18.99 -3.69 9.09
N THR A 24 19.48 -2.53 8.66
CA THR A 24 19.21 -1.98 7.32
C THR A 24 19.72 -2.89 6.20
N VAL A 25 20.95 -3.39 6.32
CA VAL A 25 21.53 -4.33 5.36
C VAL A 25 20.74 -5.64 5.31
N ALA A 26 20.26 -6.14 6.45
CA ALA A 26 19.43 -7.35 6.49
C ALA A 26 18.10 -7.18 5.75
N HIS A 27 17.41 -6.04 5.93
CA HIS A 27 16.17 -5.75 5.20
C HIS A 27 16.39 -5.58 3.69
N ILE A 28 17.51 -4.97 3.28
CA ILE A 28 17.91 -4.91 1.87
C ILE A 28 18.16 -6.32 1.31
N ALA A 29 18.93 -7.14 2.03
CA ALA A 29 19.25 -8.50 1.60
C ALA A 29 18.00 -9.37 1.47
N LEU A 30 17.04 -9.22 2.38
CA LEU A 30 15.73 -9.85 2.34
C LEU A 30 14.93 -9.42 1.11
N ALA A 31 14.80 -8.10 0.86
CA ALA A 31 14.09 -7.57 -0.30
C ALA A 31 14.68 -8.14 -1.61
N LEU A 32 16.01 -8.12 -1.75
CA LEU A 32 16.70 -8.67 -2.92
C LEU A 32 16.60 -10.19 -2.99
N THR A 33 16.63 -10.91 -1.87
CA THR A 33 16.46 -12.36 -1.88
C THR A 33 15.09 -12.77 -2.40
N ASN A 34 14.04 -12.04 -2.01
CA ASN A 34 12.68 -12.41 -2.42
C ASN A 34 12.34 -11.98 -3.86
N THR A 35 13.08 -11.02 -4.44
CA THR A 35 12.75 -10.43 -5.75
C THR A 35 13.77 -10.73 -6.84
N LEU A 36 15.06 -10.87 -6.50
CA LEU A 36 16.15 -10.95 -7.47
C LEU A 36 17.05 -12.17 -7.26
N PHE A 37 17.24 -12.64 -6.03
CA PHE A 37 18.16 -13.72 -5.66
C PHE A 37 17.43 -14.90 -5.01
N TRP A 38 16.21 -15.18 -5.45
CA TRP A 38 15.32 -16.20 -4.86
C TRP A 38 15.78 -17.62 -5.17
N ASP A 39 16.50 -17.80 -6.28
CA ASP A 39 17.08 -19.05 -6.75
C ASP A 39 18.55 -19.25 -6.31
N VAL A 40 19.15 -18.25 -5.65
CA VAL A 40 20.53 -18.29 -5.16
C VAL A 40 20.58 -18.92 -3.76
N PRO A 41 21.48 -19.90 -3.50
CA PRO A 41 21.63 -20.52 -2.19
C PRO A 41 21.75 -19.52 -1.04
N TRP A 42 21.21 -19.89 0.12
CA TRP A 42 21.25 -19.04 1.32
C TRP A 42 22.69 -18.86 1.82
N SER A 43 23.30 -17.74 1.47
CA SER A 43 24.66 -17.34 1.83
C SER A 43 24.81 -15.83 1.68
N ASP A 44 25.79 -15.24 2.35
CA ASP A 44 26.18 -13.84 2.20
C ASP A 44 26.75 -13.53 0.81
N GLY A 45 27.22 -14.55 0.08
CA GLY A 45 27.71 -14.45 -1.30
C GLY A 45 26.75 -13.76 -2.27
N LYS A 46 25.42 -13.87 -2.05
CA LYS A 46 24.41 -13.18 -2.88
C LYS A 46 24.44 -11.66 -2.76
N MET A 47 25.01 -11.13 -1.66
CA MET A 47 25.16 -9.69 -1.44
C MET A 47 26.49 -9.13 -1.93
N ARG A 48 27.45 -9.99 -2.33
CA ARG A 48 28.75 -9.56 -2.89
C ARG A 48 28.65 -8.58 -4.07
N PRO A 49 27.70 -8.69 -5.02
CA PRO A 49 27.57 -7.74 -6.13
C PRO A 49 26.75 -6.48 -5.78
N VAL A 50 26.34 -6.31 -4.51
CA VAL A 50 25.50 -5.20 -4.05
C VAL A 50 26.34 -4.19 -3.27
N LYS A 51 26.44 -2.97 -3.78
CA LYS A 51 27.03 -1.83 -3.08
C LYS A 51 25.93 -1.08 -2.35
N ILE A 52 26.15 -0.77 -1.08
CA ILE A 52 25.17 -0.07 -0.22
C ILE A 52 25.82 1.19 0.35
N THR A 53 25.19 2.34 0.17
CA THR A 53 25.60 3.62 0.76
C THR A 53 24.50 4.10 1.69
N VAL A 54 24.77 4.14 2.99
CA VAL A 54 23.82 4.63 4.01
C VAL A 54 24.55 5.60 4.94
N PRO A 55 24.22 6.90 4.93
CA PRO A 55 24.86 7.90 5.78
C PRO A 55 24.70 7.57 7.27
N GLU A 56 25.79 7.61 8.03
CA GLU A 56 25.75 7.50 9.48
C GLU A 56 25.01 8.69 10.11
N GLY A 57 24.20 8.44 11.15
CA GLY A 57 23.32 9.43 11.76
C GLY A 57 21.96 9.57 11.07
N SER A 58 21.71 8.82 10.00
CA SER A 58 20.38 8.69 9.40
C SER A 58 19.50 7.70 10.16
N ILE A 59 18.19 7.72 9.92
CA ILE A 59 17.24 6.75 10.48
C ILE A 59 17.54 5.29 10.08
N LEU A 60 18.32 5.10 9.01
CA LEU A 60 18.76 3.79 8.50
C LEU A 60 20.15 3.37 8.99
N ASN A 61 20.89 4.25 9.67
CA ASN A 61 22.20 3.96 10.24
C ASN A 61 22.45 4.90 11.43
N CYS A 62 21.68 4.69 12.49
CA CYS A 62 21.71 5.57 13.65
C CYS A 62 23.00 5.40 14.49
N ARG A 63 23.34 6.45 15.24
CA ARG A 63 24.45 6.46 16.21
C ARG A 63 23.96 6.06 17.60
N TYR A 64 24.78 5.28 18.30
CA TYR A 64 24.59 5.03 19.74
C TYR A 64 24.51 6.36 20.51
N PRO A 65 23.59 6.53 21.49
CA PRO A 65 22.70 5.54 22.11
C PRO A 65 21.25 5.52 21.56
N ALA A 66 21.03 5.82 20.28
CA ALA A 66 19.67 5.81 19.71
C ALA A 66 18.94 4.47 19.89
N ALA A 67 17.68 4.53 20.33
CA ALA A 67 16.85 3.35 20.51
C ALA A 67 16.40 2.79 19.16
N CYS A 68 16.48 1.46 19.01
CA CYS A 68 16.17 0.74 17.76
C CYS A 68 15.05 -0.29 17.91
N GLY A 69 14.23 -0.22 18.97
CA GLY A 69 13.17 -1.19 19.24
C GLY A 69 12.13 -1.29 18.11
N ALA A 70 11.94 -0.21 17.34
CA ALA A 70 11.06 -0.16 16.19
C ALA A 70 11.76 -0.38 14.84
N ALA A 71 13.02 -0.84 14.81
CA ALA A 71 13.75 -1.07 13.57
C ALA A 71 12.97 -1.89 12.51
N PRO A 72 12.19 -2.93 12.87
CA PRO A 72 11.37 -3.65 11.88
C PRO A 72 10.34 -2.78 11.14
N ARG A 73 9.81 -1.72 11.78
CA ARG A 73 8.85 -0.78 11.16
C ARG A 73 9.52 0.00 10.02
N ILE A 74 10.73 0.50 10.28
CA ILE A 74 11.55 1.18 9.27
C ILE A 74 11.94 0.19 8.17
N GLY A 75 12.32 -1.02 8.57
CA GLY A 75 12.65 -2.11 7.67
C GLY A 75 11.54 -2.44 6.68
N ASN A 76 10.27 -2.43 7.10
CA ASN A 76 9.14 -2.69 6.20
C ASN A 76 8.98 -1.64 5.11
N VAL A 77 9.11 -0.35 5.46
CA VAL A 77 9.09 0.73 4.46
C VAL A 77 10.27 0.57 3.50
N LEU A 78 11.47 0.29 4.03
CA LEU A 78 12.67 0.08 3.25
C LEU A 78 12.54 -1.09 2.26
N VAL A 79 12.01 -2.23 2.71
CA VAL A 79 11.74 -3.40 1.85
C VAL A 79 10.81 -3.01 0.71
N SER A 80 9.72 -2.31 1.03
CA SER A 80 8.76 -1.78 0.04
C SER A 80 9.44 -0.92 -1.03
N THR A 81 10.26 0.04 -0.61
CA THR A 81 10.98 0.97 -1.50
C THR A 81 11.99 0.25 -2.40
N VAL A 82 12.78 -0.66 -1.82
CA VAL A 82 13.76 -1.45 -2.59
C VAL A 82 13.05 -2.33 -3.62
N CYS A 83 11.95 -2.98 -3.23
CA CYS A 83 11.20 -3.85 -4.13
C CYS A 83 10.58 -3.07 -5.28
N GLU A 84 10.03 -1.87 -5.06
CA GLU A 84 9.51 -1.03 -6.13
C GLU A 84 10.60 -0.67 -7.15
N GLY A 85 11.76 -0.18 -6.67
CA GLY A 85 12.87 0.19 -7.55
C GLY A 85 13.41 -1.00 -8.36
N VAL A 86 13.57 -2.16 -7.71
CA VAL A 86 14.02 -3.39 -8.35
C VAL A 86 12.99 -3.92 -9.35
N ALA A 87 11.69 -3.87 -9.03
CA ALA A 87 10.63 -4.30 -9.95
C ALA A 87 10.64 -3.48 -11.25
N LYS A 88 10.92 -2.17 -11.19
CA LYS A 88 11.07 -1.32 -12.38
C LYS A 88 12.27 -1.75 -13.25
N MET A 89 13.40 -2.08 -12.63
CA MET A 89 14.58 -2.60 -13.34
C MET A 89 14.33 -3.97 -13.98
N ILE A 90 13.71 -4.89 -13.23
CA ILE A 90 13.35 -6.24 -13.71
C ILE A 90 12.38 -6.12 -14.90
N TYR A 91 11.37 -5.24 -14.81
CA TYR A 91 10.44 -5.01 -15.92
C TYR A 91 11.16 -4.54 -17.19
N ALA A 92 12.08 -3.58 -17.06
CA ALA A 92 12.89 -3.10 -18.18
C ALA A 92 13.77 -4.22 -18.79
N SER A 93 14.21 -5.18 -17.99
CA SER A 93 14.95 -6.38 -18.45
C SER A 93 14.09 -7.42 -19.19
N ARG A 94 12.77 -7.22 -19.23
CA ARG A 94 11.76 -8.10 -19.87
C ARG A 94 11.50 -9.44 -19.17
N ARG A 95 12.04 -9.66 -17.95
CA ARG A 95 11.70 -10.79 -17.08
C ARG A 95 10.40 -10.51 -16.32
N LEU A 96 9.28 -10.53 -17.05
CA LEU A 96 7.99 -10.10 -16.51
C LEU A 96 7.48 -11.01 -15.39
N GLU A 97 7.87 -12.28 -15.42
CA GLU A 97 7.54 -13.32 -14.45
C GLU A 97 7.97 -12.96 -13.02
N ASP A 98 9.10 -12.26 -12.87
CA ASP A 98 9.69 -11.82 -11.60
C ASP A 98 9.21 -10.42 -11.15
N VAL A 99 8.40 -9.74 -11.97
CA VAL A 99 7.89 -8.41 -11.62
C VAL A 99 6.71 -8.54 -10.68
N ASN A 100 6.82 -7.85 -9.54
CA ASN A 100 5.73 -7.69 -8.60
C ASN A 100 5.71 -6.25 -8.07
N ALA A 101 4.53 -5.66 -7.91
CA ALA A 101 4.35 -4.47 -7.10
C ALA A 101 4.68 -4.78 -5.63
N SER A 102 4.79 -3.76 -4.79
CA SER A 102 5.14 -4.01 -3.39
C SER A 102 3.99 -4.69 -2.64
N THR A 103 4.33 -5.66 -1.78
CA THR A 103 3.41 -6.46 -0.97
C THR A 103 2.94 -5.72 0.28
N THR A 104 3.84 -5.23 1.14
CA THR A 104 3.44 -4.64 2.42
C THR A 104 4.13 -3.31 2.67
N GLY A 105 3.40 -2.38 3.26
CA GLY A 105 3.96 -1.15 3.85
C GLY A 105 3.86 -1.19 5.37
N ASN A 106 3.90 -0.03 6.00
CA ASN A 106 3.83 0.12 7.46
C ASN A 106 2.41 0.16 8.07
N LEU A 107 1.32 -0.07 7.32
CA LEU A 107 -0.07 0.08 7.81
C LEU A 107 -0.37 -0.83 9.00
N GLU A 108 0.31 -1.97 9.08
CA GLU A 108 0.27 -2.91 10.21
C GLU A 108 0.79 -2.33 11.53
N PHE A 109 1.55 -1.24 11.47
CA PHE A 109 2.27 -0.64 12.60
C PHE A 109 1.76 0.76 12.96
N VAL A 110 0.64 1.19 12.38
CA VAL A 110 0.14 2.57 12.48
C VAL A 110 -1.32 2.59 12.93
N GLY A 111 -1.61 3.44 13.91
CA GLY A 111 -2.96 3.77 14.38
C GLY A 111 -3.60 2.76 15.31
N GLY A 112 -4.09 3.23 16.46
CA GLY A 112 -4.96 2.47 17.37
C GLY A 112 -4.19 1.53 18.32
N PRO A 113 -4.83 0.44 18.80
CA PRO A 113 -4.12 -0.54 19.57
C PRO A 113 -3.07 -1.17 18.66
N GLY A 114 -1.86 -1.32 19.18
CA GLY A 114 -0.82 -2.08 18.55
C GLY A 114 -1.14 -3.57 18.60
N TYR A 115 -0.12 -4.37 18.30
CA TYR A 115 -0.24 -5.81 18.21
C TYR A 115 0.28 -6.50 19.47
N PHE A 116 0.96 -5.81 20.40
CA PHE A 116 1.51 -6.41 21.62
C PHE A 116 0.56 -6.29 22.80
N TYR A 117 -0.10 -7.41 23.10
CA TYR A 117 -1.04 -7.51 24.21
C TYR A 117 -0.35 -7.92 25.51
N GLY A 118 -0.89 -7.40 26.61
CA GLY A 118 -0.48 -7.66 27.98
C GLY A 118 -1.70 -7.95 28.85
N GLY A 119 -1.50 -8.63 29.99
CA GLY A 119 -2.56 -8.94 30.96
C GLY A 119 -2.71 -10.44 31.17
N HIS A 120 -3.91 -10.88 31.58
CA HIS A 120 -4.20 -12.29 31.86
C HIS A 120 -5.50 -12.76 31.21
N THR A 121 -5.55 -14.02 30.78
CA THR A 121 -6.81 -14.67 30.40
C THR A 121 -7.65 -14.98 31.64
N ARG A 122 -8.90 -15.43 31.44
CA ARG A 122 -9.80 -15.83 32.54
C ARG A 122 -9.23 -16.97 33.37
N GLU A 123 -8.48 -17.86 32.74
CA GLU A 123 -7.80 -19.00 33.33
C GLU A 123 -6.47 -18.60 34.02
N GLY A 124 -6.13 -17.30 34.04
CA GLY A 124 -4.93 -16.76 34.68
C GLY A 124 -3.66 -16.90 33.86
N ILE A 125 -3.76 -17.23 32.57
CA ILE A 125 -2.59 -17.35 31.70
C ILE A 125 -2.08 -15.95 31.36
N SER A 126 -0.80 -15.68 31.59
CA SER A 126 -0.19 -14.40 31.23
C SER A 126 -0.11 -14.24 29.71
N VAL A 127 -0.56 -13.09 29.24
CA VAL A 127 -0.44 -12.64 27.85
C VAL A 127 0.71 -11.65 27.78
N ALA A 128 1.69 -11.94 26.92
CA ALA A 128 2.85 -11.07 26.69
C ALA A 128 3.42 -11.26 25.28
N GLN A 129 2.55 -11.34 24.26
CA GLN A 129 2.96 -11.64 22.88
C GLN A 129 2.19 -10.80 21.86
N GLY A 130 2.84 -10.56 20.71
CA GLY A 130 2.26 -9.93 19.54
C GLY A 130 1.17 -10.77 18.87
N LEU A 131 0.07 -10.16 18.43
CA LEU A 131 -0.88 -10.75 17.49
C LEU A 131 -0.28 -10.69 16.08
N TYR A 132 0.27 -11.80 15.61
CA TYR A 132 1.03 -11.90 14.35
C TYR A 132 0.17 -12.15 13.11
N ASP A 133 -1.06 -11.64 13.12
CA ASP A 133 -1.94 -11.69 11.96
C ASP A 133 -1.43 -10.85 10.78
N ILE A 134 -0.40 -10.01 11.01
CA ILE A 134 0.33 -9.27 9.99
C ILE A 134 0.84 -10.16 8.83
N HIS A 135 1.04 -11.46 9.07
CA HIS A 135 1.41 -12.41 8.03
C HIS A 135 0.26 -12.68 7.04
N GLY A 136 -0.96 -12.24 7.34
CA GLY A 136 -2.12 -12.28 6.45
C GLY A 136 -2.25 -11.02 5.60
N ALA A 137 -1.13 -10.45 5.15
CA ALA A 137 -1.11 -9.28 4.29
C ALA A 137 -1.30 -9.66 2.81
N GLY A 138 -1.73 -8.70 2.00
CA GLY A 138 -1.89 -8.90 0.56
C GLY A 138 -0.58 -8.77 -0.21
N MET A 139 -0.30 -9.65 -1.16
CA MET A 139 0.87 -9.54 -2.05
C MET A 139 0.65 -8.52 -3.15
N GLY A 140 1.72 -7.93 -3.69
CA GLY A 140 1.61 -7.00 -4.82
C GLY A 140 1.03 -7.65 -6.09
N ALA A 141 0.54 -6.81 -7.00
CA ALA A 141 0.11 -7.21 -8.34
C ALA A 141 1.30 -7.36 -9.31
N ALA A 142 1.16 -8.23 -10.30
CA ALA A 142 2.16 -8.45 -11.35
C ALA A 142 1.64 -8.01 -12.73
N PRO A 143 2.48 -7.93 -13.78
CA PRO A 143 2.06 -7.48 -15.11
C PRO A 143 0.99 -8.34 -15.81
N TYR A 144 0.65 -9.50 -15.27
CA TYR A 144 -0.26 -10.48 -15.86
C TYR A 144 -1.20 -11.14 -14.83
N ARG A 145 -1.14 -10.74 -13.56
CA ARG A 145 -2.00 -11.33 -12.52
C ARG A 145 -2.20 -10.38 -11.34
N ASP A 146 -3.35 -10.54 -10.69
CA ASP A 146 -3.61 -9.92 -9.39
C ASP A 146 -2.63 -10.42 -8.33
N GLY A 147 -2.49 -9.62 -7.28
CA GLY A 147 -1.78 -10.02 -6.08
C GLY A 147 -2.54 -11.08 -5.28
N VAL A 148 -1.78 -11.88 -4.54
CA VAL A 148 -2.32 -12.95 -3.69
C VAL A 148 -2.94 -12.33 -2.44
N ASN A 149 -4.24 -12.55 -2.23
CA ASN A 149 -4.91 -12.12 -1.00
C ASN A 149 -4.39 -12.90 0.20
N THR A 150 -4.18 -12.23 1.34
CA THR A 150 -3.61 -12.83 2.57
C THR A 150 -2.42 -13.74 2.24
N GLY A 151 -1.58 -13.29 1.31
CA GLY A 151 -0.53 -14.05 0.66
C GLY A 151 0.78 -14.14 1.44
N GLY A 152 0.92 -13.40 2.54
CA GLY A 152 2.11 -13.43 3.37
C GLY A 152 2.64 -12.04 3.70
N HIS A 153 3.79 -12.01 4.37
CA HIS A 153 4.54 -10.79 4.67
C HIS A 153 5.95 -10.91 4.08
N MET A 154 6.49 -9.86 3.45
CA MET A 154 7.78 -9.93 2.73
C MET A 154 8.96 -10.32 3.63
N ASN A 155 8.92 -9.96 4.91
CA ASN A 155 9.97 -10.39 5.84
C ASN A 155 9.98 -11.90 6.09
N ILE A 156 8.84 -12.58 5.96
CA ILE A 156 8.70 -14.01 6.19
C ILE A 156 7.65 -14.56 5.20
N PRO A 157 8.01 -14.75 3.91
CA PRO A 157 7.03 -15.07 2.87
C PRO A 157 6.30 -16.40 3.09
N SER A 158 6.90 -17.33 3.83
CA SER A 158 6.31 -18.63 4.18
C SER A 158 5.46 -18.62 5.44
N ALA A 159 5.34 -17.48 6.13
CA ALA A 159 4.55 -17.40 7.35
C ALA A 159 3.05 -17.50 7.06
N GLY A 160 2.36 -18.27 7.90
CA GLY A 160 0.91 -18.31 7.98
C GLY A 160 0.39 -17.52 9.16
N ILE A 161 -0.93 -17.30 9.18
CA ILE A 161 -1.62 -16.72 10.33
C ILE A 161 -2.26 -17.82 11.17
N SER A 162 -2.20 -17.70 12.50
CA SER A 162 -2.74 -18.71 13.41
C SER A 162 -4.26 -18.87 13.26
N ASP A 163 -4.76 -20.07 13.52
CA ASP A 163 -6.21 -20.33 13.62
C ASP A 163 -6.84 -19.51 14.75
N ILE A 164 -8.08 -19.08 14.55
CA ILE A 164 -8.81 -18.26 15.53
C ILE A 164 -8.96 -19.00 16.85
N GLU A 165 -9.31 -20.29 16.81
CA GLU A 165 -9.45 -21.14 18.00
C GLU A 165 -8.16 -21.14 18.84
N ARG A 166 -7.00 -21.20 18.18
CA ARG A 166 -5.70 -21.14 18.85
C ARG A 166 -5.47 -19.78 19.50
N ILE A 167 -5.86 -18.70 18.84
CA ILE A 167 -5.75 -17.34 19.37
C ILE A 167 -6.67 -17.18 20.58
N GLU A 168 -7.94 -17.59 20.51
CA GLU A 168 -8.90 -17.48 21.63
C GLU A 168 -8.52 -18.33 22.85
N MET A 169 -7.71 -19.38 22.66
CA MET A 169 -7.12 -20.15 23.77
C MET A 169 -5.98 -19.42 24.50
N GLN A 170 -5.29 -18.47 23.84
CA GLN A 170 -4.08 -17.82 24.36
C GLN A 170 -4.29 -16.35 24.72
N TYR A 171 -5.26 -15.71 24.07
CA TYR A 171 -5.58 -14.30 24.24
C TYR A 171 -7.00 -14.18 24.78
N PRO A 172 -7.32 -13.14 25.58
CA PRO A 172 -8.66 -12.89 26.09
C PRO A 172 -9.52 -12.25 25.00
N PHE A 173 -9.62 -12.90 23.85
CA PHE A 173 -10.34 -12.42 22.67
C PHE A 173 -11.53 -13.31 22.40
N LEU A 174 -12.59 -12.71 21.90
CA LEU A 174 -13.68 -13.39 21.22
C LEU A 174 -13.86 -12.77 19.83
N TYR A 175 -13.59 -13.54 18.79
CA TYR A 175 -13.66 -13.09 17.40
C TYR A 175 -15.09 -13.13 16.88
N PHE A 176 -15.46 -12.09 16.14
CA PHE A 176 -16.71 -12.04 15.36
C PHE A 176 -16.46 -12.07 13.87
N THR A 177 -15.27 -11.63 13.43
CA THR A 177 -14.95 -11.59 12.02
C THR A 177 -13.44 -11.73 11.83
N ARG A 178 -13.07 -12.50 10.81
CA ARG A 178 -11.77 -12.44 10.16
C ARG A 178 -11.99 -12.64 8.67
N GLY A 179 -11.67 -11.63 7.85
CA GLY A 179 -11.99 -11.65 6.43
C GLY A 179 -11.08 -10.73 5.61
N HIS A 180 -11.37 -10.59 4.33
CA HIS A 180 -10.64 -9.68 3.44
C HIS A 180 -11.16 -8.26 3.56
N ASN A 181 -10.24 -7.29 3.67
CA ASN A 181 -10.59 -5.89 3.74
C ASN A 181 -11.08 -5.39 2.36
N ARG A 182 -12.40 -5.23 2.20
CA ARG A 182 -13.01 -4.71 0.97
C ARG A 182 -12.42 -3.34 0.62
N ASP A 183 -12.07 -3.14 -0.66
CA ASP A 183 -11.43 -1.92 -1.16
C ASP A 183 -10.10 -1.58 -0.45
N GLY A 184 -9.46 -2.58 0.15
CA GLY A 184 -8.28 -2.43 1.00
C GLY A 184 -6.93 -2.68 0.31
N SER A 185 -6.93 -2.99 -0.98
CA SER A 185 -5.72 -3.24 -1.78
C SER A 185 -5.43 -2.10 -2.75
N GLY A 186 -4.21 -2.00 -3.26
CA GLY A 186 -3.88 -1.09 -4.36
C GLY A 186 -4.66 -1.44 -5.64
N PHE A 187 -5.27 -0.43 -6.23
CA PHE A 187 -6.05 -0.57 -7.46
C PHE A 187 -5.16 -0.55 -8.70
N GLY A 188 -5.50 -1.32 -9.74
CA GLY A 188 -4.77 -1.31 -11.00
C GLY A 188 -5.47 -2.16 -12.05
N GLN A 189 -4.93 -2.22 -13.27
CA GLN A 189 -5.31 -3.23 -14.26
C GLN A 189 -5.33 -4.62 -13.59
N TYR A 190 -4.27 -4.90 -12.84
CA TYR A 190 -4.24 -5.97 -11.85
C TYR A 190 -4.22 -5.35 -10.46
N ARG A 191 -5.13 -5.80 -9.58
CA ARG A 191 -5.20 -5.29 -8.22
C ARG A 191 -4.16 -5.97 -7.35
N GLY A 192 -3.67 -5.27 -6.33
CA GLY A 192 -2.93 -5.93 -5.27
C GLY A 192 -3.80 -6.92 -4.50
N GLY A 193 -3.15 -7.83 -3.78
CA GLY A 193 -3.79 -8.74 -2.85
C GLY A 193 -4.47 -7.98 -1.72
N LEU A 194 -5.60 -8.48 -1.25
CA LEU A 194 -6.29 -7.93 -0.09
C LEU A 194 -5.58 -8.36 1.18
N GLY A 195 -5.40 -7.44 2.12
CA GLY A 195 -5.05 -7.77 3.49
C GLY A 195 -6.25 -8.31 4.26
N SER A 196 -5.99 -8.92 5.41
CA SER A 196 -7.03 -9.33 6.34
C SER A 196 -7.55 -8.16 7.18
N TYR A 197 -8.78 -8.26 7.67
CA TYR A 197 -9.29 -7.46 8.78
C TYR A 197 -9.99 -8.38 9.77
N ARG A 198 -10.14 -7.90 10.99
CA ARG A 198 -10.74 -8.66 12.08
C ARG A 198 -11.49 -7.76 13.04
N ILE A 199 -12.52 -8.34 13.64
CA ILE A 199 -13.32 -7.71 14.68
C ILE A 199 -13.39 -8.68 15.84
N TYR A 200 -12.94 -8.25 17.02
CA TYR A 200 -12.89 -9.07 18.22
C TYR A 200 -13.14 -8.24 19.47
N LEU A 201 -13.69 -8.90 20.48
CA LEU A 201 -13.99 -8.37 21.79
C LEU A 201 -12.92 -8.81 22.78
N ILE A 202 -12.50 -7.92 23.68
CA ILE A 202 -11.78 -8.32 24.89
C ILE A 202 -12.77 -9.02 25.82
N TYR A 203 -12.55 -10.31 26.07
CA TYR A 203 -13.46 -11.17 26.80
C TYR A 203 -12.69 -12.05 27.80
N GLY A 204 -13.14 -12.06 29.06
CA GLY A 204 -12.55 -12.87 30.12
C GLY A 204 -11.26 -12.30 30.74
N SER A 205 -10.91 -11.03 30.49
CA SER A 205 -9.72 -10.40 31.06
C SER A 205 -10.05 -9.12 31.83
N LYS A 206 -9.44 -8.96 33.01
CA LYS A 206 -9.64 -7.80 33.88
C LYS A 206 -8.55 -6.73 33.75
N ASP A 207 -7.41 -7.08 33.16
CA ASP A 207 -6.20 -6.25 33.10
C ASP A 207 -5.58 -6.23 31.70
N CYS A 208 -6.39 -6.46 30.65
CA CYS A 208 -5.86 -6.47 29.29
C CYS A 208 -5.38 -5.06 28.91
N SER A 209 -4.22 -5.01 28.26
CA SER A 209 -3.67 -3.80 27.67
C SER A 209 -3.04 -4.12 26.32
N ALA A 210 -2.90 -3.10 25.48
CA ALA A 210 -2.10 -3.16 24.25
C ALA A 210 -1.11 -2.01 24.23
N ASP A 211 0.00 -2.16 23.49
CA ASP A 211 0.76 -0.99 23.08
C ASP A 211 -0.11 -0.06 22.23
N TYR A 212 0.19 1.23 22.16
CA TYR A 212 -0.58 2.17 21.35
C TYR A 212 0.29 2.80 20.28
N LYS A 213 -0.31 3.05 19.11
CA LYS A 213 0.37 3.65 17.96
C LYS A 213 -0.41 4.87 17.47
N PRO A 214 0.28 5.98 17.19
CA PRO A 214 -0.36 7.16 16.62
C PRO A 214 -0.95 6.81 15.25
N TYR A 215 -2.08 7.43 14.93
CA TYR A 215 -2.67 7.31 13.59
C TYR A 215 -1.85 8.11 12.60
N GLY A 216 -1.56 7.52 11.44
CA GLY A 216 -0.80 8.17 10.37
C GLY A 216 -1.74 8.76 9.33
N GLY A 217 -1.53 10.03 8.99
CA GLY A 217 -2.31 10.74 7.97
C GLY A 217 -1.88 10.48 6.52
N ILE A 218 -1.11 9.43 6.24
CA ILE A 218 -0.61 9.08 4.91
C ILE A 218 -0.87 7.61 4.59
N ALA A 219 -0.86 7.25 3.30
CA ALA A 219 -0.90 5.85 2.90
C ALA A 219 0.37 5.11 3.32
N GLN A 220 0.18 3.96 3.97
CA GLN A 220 1.24 3.20 4.61
C GLN A 220 1.26 1.75 4.10
N GLY A 221 0.76 1.43 2.91
CA GLY A 221 0.84 0.05 2.39
C GLY A 221 1.80 -0.09 1.20
N GLY A 222 1.68 -1.18 0.45
CA GLY A 222 2.54 -1.41 -0.71
C GLY A 222 2.35 -0.36 -1.80
N PHE A 223 3.44 0.11 -2.38
CA PHE A 223 3.44 1.01 -3.55
C PHE A 223 2.89 0.32 -4.81
N GLY A 224 2.14 1.07 -5.60
CA GLY A 224 1.68 0.63 -6.92
C GLY A 224 2.78 0.72 -7.97
N LEU A 225 2.57 0.04 -9.10
CA LEU A 225 3.54 0.00 -10.20
C LEU A 225 2.89 0.42 -11.53
N PHE A 226 3.56 1.31 -12.25
CA PHE A 226 3.23 1.73 -13.62
C PHE A 226 1.77 2.17 -13.82
N GLY A 227 1.27 3.00 -12.90
CA GLY A 227 -0.09 3.52 -12.92
C GLY A 227 -1.03 2.81 -11.94
N GLY A 228 -0.59 1.71 -11.32
CA GLY A 228 -1.31 1.14 -10.18
C GLY A 228 -1.24 2.08 -8.97
N TYR A 229 -2.31 2.10 -8.19
CA TYR A 229 -2.36 2.82 -6.92
C TYR A 229 -1.60 2.09 -5.83
N PRO A 230 -1.02 2.83 -4.87
CA PRO A 230 -0.60 2.25 -3.61
C PRO A 230 -1.83 1.71 -2.86
N THR A 231 -1.55 0.89 -1.85
CA THR A 231 -2.58 0.40 -0.93
C THR A 231 -3.19 1.57 -0.15
N GLY A 232 -4.52 1.67 -0.18
CA GLY A 232 -5.24 2.78 0.45
C GLY A 232 -5.23 2.78 1.97
N ILE A 233 -5.66 3.89 2.54
CA ILE A 233 -5.86 4.17 3.98
C ILE A 233 -7.29 3.88 4.46
N SER A 234 -8.09 3.18 3.65
CA SER A 234 -9.52 2.87 3.92
C SER A 234 -9.74 2.03 5.20
N ALA A 235 -8.67 1.59 5.85
CA ALA A 235 -8.64 0.67 6.97
C ALA A 235 -7.85 1.24 8.16
N MET A 236 -8.50 2.09 8.95
CA MET A 236 -7.92 2.54 10.23
C MET A 236 -8.44 1.71 11.39
N ARG A 237 -7.60 1.37 12.36
CA ARG A 237 -8.07 0.69 13.57
C ARG A 237 -9.10 1.55 14.32
N VAL A 238 -10.02 0.89 15.01
CA VAL A 238 -11.04 1.54 15.83
C VAL A 238 -11.17 0.76 17.12
N MET A 239 -11.26 1.49 18.24
CA MET A 239 -11.52 0.94 19.55
C MET A 239 -12.86 1.47 20.02
N THR A 240 -13.73 0.57 20.46
CA THR A 240 -15.08 0.90 20.87
C THR A 240 -15.32 0.37 22.26
N GLN A 241 -15.75 1.24 23.17
CA GLN A 241 -16.25 0.84 24.48
C GLN A 241 -17.66 0.31 24.28
N ALA A 242 -17.76 -1.00 24.12
CA ALA A 242 -18.99 -1.68 23.72
C ALA A 242 -19.74 -2.27 24.91
N GLY A 243 -18.99 -2.74 25.93
CA GLY A 243 -19.56 -3.48 27.05
C GLY A 243 -19.87 -4.94 26.68
N LEU A 244 -20.26 -5.74 27.66
CA LEU A 244 -20.63 -7.14 27.44
C LEU A 244 -22.06 -7.31 26.92
N GLU A 245 -22.87 -6.25 27.01
CA GLU A 245 -24.26 -6.20 26.54
C GLU A 245 -24.35 -6.42 25.02
N ILE A 246 -23.27 -6.16 24.27
CA ILE A 246 -23.24 -6.48 22.83
C ILE A 246 -23.46 -7.97 22.56
N LEU A 247 -23.13 -8.86 23.50
CA LEU A 247 -23.35 -10.29 23.35
C LEU A 247 -24.84 -10.63 23.22
N ASP A 248 -25.74 -9.79 23.72
CA ASP A 248 -27.18 -9.96 23.50
C ASP A 248 -27.59 -9.67 22.05
N LYS A 249 -26.90 -8.74 21.39
CA LYS A 249 -27.06 -8.51 19.94
C LYS A 249 -26.53 -9.71 19.15
N ILE A 250 -25.35 -10.22 19.53
CA ILE A 250 -24.77 -11.42 18.90
C ILE A 250 -25.72 -12.62 19.02
N ARG A 251 -26.31 -12.85 20.19
CA ARG A 251 -27.30 -13.93 20.41
C ARG A 251 -28.55 -13.80 19.54
N LYS A 252 -28.91 -12.58 19.11
CA LYS A 252 -30.00 -12.31 18.18
C LYS A 252 -29.60 -12.42 16.71
N GLY A 253 -28.34 -12.77 16.42
CA GLY A 253 -27.79 -12.91 15.07
C GLY A 253 -27.30 -11.60 14.45
N GLU A 254 -27.17 -10.53 15.24
CA GLU A 254 -26.56 -9.28 14.78
C GLU A 254 -25.04 -9.34 15.00
N TYR A 255 -24.24 -9.03 13.98
CA TYR A 255 -22.77 -9.05 14.07
C TYR A 255 -22.17 -7.66 13.79
N PRO A 256 -21.08 -7.29 14.48
CA PRO A 256 -20.43 -6.02 14.25
C PRO A 256 -19.74 -5.95 12.89
N ASP A 257 -19.84 -4.80 12.25
CA ASP A 257 -19.02 -4.43 11.10
C ASP A 257 -18.27 -3.13 11.39
N ALA A 258 -17.13 -2.95 10.73
CA ALA A 258 -16.25 -1.83 11.01
C ALA A 258 -16.87 -0.45 10.73
N ARG A 259 -17.81 -0.36 9.78
CA ARG A 259 -18.49 0.90 9.45
C ARG A 259 -19.49 1.26 10.56
N ALA A 260 -20.30 0.29 10.99
CA ALA A 260 -21.25 0.48 12.08
C ALA A 260 -20.54 0.79 13.41
N MET A 261 -19.39 0.16 13.67
CA MET A 261 -18.57 0.47 14.84
C MET A 261 -18.05 1.92 14.82
N ARG A 262 -17.54 2.40 13.68
CA ARG A 262 -17.12 3.82 13.52
C ARG A 262 -18.27 4.80 13.75
N ALA A 263 -19.47 4.43 13.31
CA ALA A 263 -20.68 5.24 13.49
C ALA A 263 -21.26 5.18 14.92
N GLY A 264 -20.66 4.40 15.83
CA GLY A 264 -21.09 4.30 17.22
C GLY A 264 -22.25 3.32 17.47
N ALA A 265 -22.66 2.53 16.47
CA ALA A 265 -23.78 1.59 16.61
C ALA A 265 -23.49 0.40 17.56
N TRP A 266 -22.21 0.19 17.87
CA TRP A 266 -21.70 -0.88 18.72
C TRP A 266 -21.05 -0.36 20.02
N GLY A 267 -21.37 0.86 20.43
CA GLY A 267 -20.79 1.52 21.59
C GLY A 267 -20.01 2.77 21.21
N LYS A 268 -19.42 3.43 22.21
CA LYS A 268 -18.71 4.70 22.01
C LYS A 268 -17.28 4.45 21.50
N PRO A 269 -16.89 4.91 20.31
CA PRO A 269 -15.48 4.92 19.90
C PRO A 269 -14.64 5.73 20.89
N PHE A 270 -13.45 5.24 21.23
CA PHE A 270 -12.55 5.94 22.15
C PHE A 270 -11.10 5.95 21.64
N HIS A 271 -10.39 7.01 21.99
CA HIS A 271 -8.97 7.21 21.72
C HIS A 271 -8.32 7.78 22.98
N PRO A 272 -7.12 7.31 23.37
CA PRO A 272 -6.41 7.90 24.49
C PRO A 272 -6.00 9.34 24.18
N GLU A 273 -5.83 10.14 25.23
CA GLU A 273 -5.20 11.45 25.10
C GLU A 273 -3.69 11.27 24.82
N GLY A 274 -3.18 12.01 23.83
CA GLY A 274 -1.78 11.91 23.41
C GLY A 274 -1.41 10.56 22.79
N VAL A 275 -0.16 10.15 22.98
CA VAL A 275 0.40 8.90 22.46
C VAL A 275 0.99 8.10 23.61
N PRO A 276 0.16 7.50 24.49
CA PRO A 276 0.69 6.69 25.58
C PRO A 276 1.42 5.47 25.04
N GLU A 277 2.36 4.92 25.80
CA GLU A 277 3.07 3.69 25.40
C GLU A 277 2.12 2.50 25.33
N ARG A 278 1.20 2.40 26.30
CA ARG A 278 0.18 1.37 26.41
C ARG A 278 -1.18 1.96 26.78
N ILE A 279 -2.22 1.26 26.39
CA ILE A 279 -3.61 1.58 26.72
C ILE A 279 -4.27 0.40 27.43
N ALA A 280 -5.14 0.70 28.39
CA ALA A 280 -6.02 -0.29 28.99
C ALA A 280 -7.13 -0.65 28.00
N LEU A 281 -7.42 -1.94 27.89
CA LEU A 281 -8.49 -2.50 27.11
C LEU A 281 -9.39 -3.31 28.06
N PRO A 282 -10.32 -2.66 28.78
CA PRO A 282 -11.19 -3.35 29.73
C PRO A 282 -12.05 -4.41 29.02
N GLU A 283 -12.53 -5.39 29.78
CA GLU A 283 -13.50 -6.36 29.29
C GLU A 283 -14.69 -5.68 28.61
N GLY A 284 -15.10 -6.19 27.45
CA GLY A 284 -16.11 -5.55 26.61
C GLY A 284 -15.56 -4.47 25.66
N SER A 285 -14.25 -4.28 25.57
CA SER A 285 -13.63 -3.44 24.52
C SER A 285 -13.71 -4.15 23.18
N LEU A 286 -14.37 -3.55 22.20
CA LEU A 286 -14.52 -4.09 20.85
C LEU A 286 -13.52 -3.40 19.91
N LEU A 287 -12.78 -4.20 19.15
CA LEU A 287 -11.66 -3.75 18.34
C LEU A 287 -11.86 -4.10 16.87
N VAL A 288 -11.53 -3.16 15.98
CA VAL A 288 -11.28 -3.44 14.56
C VAL A 288 -9.80 -3.31 14.29
N ASP A 289 -9.21 -4.36 13.73
CA ASP A 289 -7.82 -4.38 13.28
C ASP A 289 -7.74 -4.78 11.80
N TYR A 290 -6.73 -4.24 11.11
CA TYR A 290 -6.49 -4.36 9.69
C TYR A 290 -5.02 -4.70 9.41
N VAL A 291 -4.82 -5.46 8.33
CA VAL A 291 -3.53 -5.74 7.72
C VAL A 291 -3.52 -5.13 6.32
N ALA A 292 -2.34 -4.67 5.89
CA ALA A 292 -2.17 -4.04 4.59
C ALA A 292 -2.51 -5.00 3.43
N GLY A 293 -3.08 -4.44 2.38
CA GLY A 293 -3.02 -5.05 1.05
C GLY A 293 -1.70 -4.75 0.33
N GLY A 294 -1.57 -5.32 -0.86
CA GLY A 294 -0.46 -5.04 -1.78
C GLY A 294 -0.78 -3.93 -2.77
N GLY A 295 0.24 -3.38 -3.41
CA GLY A 295 0.12 -2.38 -4.47
C GLY A 295 -0.48 -2.92 -5.76
N GLY A 296 -1.17 -2.06 -6.51
CA GLY A 296 -1.73 -2.39 -7.82
C GLY A 296 -0.72 -2.27 -8.96
N PHE A 297 -1.07 -2.80 -10.13
CA PHE A 297 -0.28 -2.69 -11.37
C PHE A 297 -1.12 -2.12 -12.51
N GLY A 298 -0.60 -1.11 -13.22
CA GLY A 298 -1.23 -0.56 -14.44
C GLY A 298 -2.46 0.32 -14.18
N ASP A 299 -2.96 0.99 -15.22
CA ASP A 299 -4.14 1.85 -15.15
C ASP A 299 -5.40 1.03 -14.79
N PRO A 300 -6.13 1.37 -13.70
CA PRO A 300 -7.37 0.69 -13.33
C PRO A 300 -8.42 0.63 -14.44
N LEU A 301 -8.46 1.60 -15.35
CA LEU A 301 -9.40 1.58 -16.48
C LEU A 301 -9.13 0.47 -17.50
N ASP A 302 -7.98 -0.21 -17.41
CA ASP A 302 -7.66 -1.36 -18.26
C ASP A 302 -8.01 -2.70 -17.61
N ARG A 303 -8.47 -2.69 -16.35
CA ARG A 303 -8.92 -3.92 -15.69
C ARG A 303 -10.08 -4.52 -16.49
N GLU A 304 -10.06 -5.84 -16.65
CA GLU A 304 -11.11 -6.55 -17.38
C GLU A 304 -12.46 -6.41 -16.61
N PRO A 305 -13.56 -5.94 -17.23
CA PRO A 305 -14.80 -5.68 -16.51
C PRO A 305 -15.40 -6.91 -15.78
N GLN A 306 -15.28 -8.11 -16.35
CA GLN A 306 -15.73 -9.34 -15.68
C GLN A 306 -14.86 -9.67 -14.46
N ALA A 307 -13.57 -9.29 -14.44
CA ALA A 307 -12.74 -9.39 -13.24
C ALA A 307 -13.28 -8.51 -12.12
N VAL A 308 -13.71 -7.29 -12.44
CA VAL A 308 -14.35 -6.39 -11.47
C VAL A 308 -15.68 -6.97 -10.96
N LEU A 309 -16.50 -7.55 -11.84
CA LEU A 309 -17.72 -8.26 -11.43
C LEU A 309 -17.42 -9.44 -10.50
N ARG A 310 -16.36 -10.23 -10.78
CA ARG A 310 -15.92 -11.33 -9.90
C ARG A 310 -15.46 -10.81 -8.54
N ASP A 311 -14.69 -9.72 -8.51
CA ASP A 311 -14.23 -9.10 -7.27
C ASP A 311 -15.42 -8.57 -6.45
N TYR A 312 -16.40 -7.93 -7.11
CA TYR A 312 -17.64 -7.47 -6.49
C TYR A 312 -18.44 -8.64 -5.91
N GLY A 313 -18.62 -9.71 -6.68
CA GLY A 313 -19.33 -10.91 -6.23
C GLY A 313 -18.68 -11.62 -5.04
N ARG A 314 -17.36 -11.42 -4.85
CA ARG A 314 -16.60 -11.90 -3.69
C ARG A 314 -16.58 -10.93 -2.51
N GLY A 315 -17.19 -9.75 -2.66
CA GLY A 315 -17.16 -8.69 -1.66
C GLY A 315 -15.81 -7.99 -1.50
N TRP A 316 -14.89 -8.17 -2.46
CA TRP A 316 -13.54 -7.60 -2.43
C TRP A 316 -13.50 -6.15 -2.92
N VAL A 317 -14.38 -5.83 -3.87
CA VAL A 317 -14.57 -4.50 -4.44
C VAL A 317 -16.00 -4.06 -4.18
N SER A 318 -16.21 -2.84 -3.69
CA SER A 318 -17.56 -2.28 -3.57
C SER A 318 -18.10 -1.81 -4.92
N ARG A 319 -19.42 -1.63 -5.02
CA ARG A 319 -20.07 -1.05 -6.21
C ARG A 319 -19.53 0.36 -6.50
N GLU A 320 -19.30 1.16 -5.46
CA GLU A 320 -18.71 2.50 -5.58
C GLU A 320 -17.31 2.43 -6.19
N THR A 321 -16.44 1.54 -5.70
CA THR A 321 -15.09 1.36 -6.26
C THR A 321 -15.12 0.84 -7.69
N ALA A 322 -16.01 -0.12 -7.99
CA ALA A 322 -16.19 -0.63 -9.35
C ALA A 322 -16.45 0.51 -10.35
N GLU A 323 -17.35 1.43 -10.01
CA GLU A 323 -17.74 2.53 -10.88
C GLU A 323 -16.75 3.71 -10.87
N ARG A 324 -16.26 4.11 -9.68
CA ARG A 324 -15.41 5.30 -9.51
C ARG A 324 -13.97 5.06 -9.93
N ILE A 325 -13.41 3.89 -9.63
CA ILE A 325 -11.99 3.59 -9.86
C ILE A 325 -11.79 2.80 -11.15
N TYR A 326 -12.57 1.74 -11.35
CA TYR A 326 -12.41 0.88 -12.54
C TYR A 326 -13.27 1.31 -13.74
N GLY A 327 -14.19 2.26 -13.52
CA GLY A 327 -15.14 2.71 -14.53
C GLY A 327 -16.13 1.63 -14.97
N VAL A 328 -16.34 0.59 -14.16
CA VAL A 328 -17.19 -0.56 -14.47
C VAL A 328 -18.55 -0.37 -13.81
N VAL A 329 -19.59 -0.33 -14.63
CA VAL A 329 -20.97 -0.21 -14.18
C VAL A 329 -21.59 -1.61 -14.14
N LEU A 330 -22.14 -1.96 -12.98
CA LEU A 330 -22.84 -3.23 -12.77
C LEU A 330 -24.35 -2.99 -12.82
N ASP A 331 -25.11 -3.99 -13.30
CA ASP A 331 -26.57 -3.94 -13.27
C ASP A 331 -27.12 -3.77 -11.85
N ALA A 332 -28.42 -3.47 -11.73
CA ALA A 332 -29.07 -3.22 -10.44
C ALA A 332 -28.86 -4.36 -9.43
N ASN A 333 -28.84 -5.61 -9.92
CA ASN A 333 -28.67 -6.81 -9.10
C ASN A 333 -27.20 -7.17 -8.82
N GLY A 334 -26.25 -6.48 -9.46
CA GLY A 334 -24.82 -6.75 -9.35
C GLY A 334 -24.40 -8.12 -9.87
N LYS A 335 -25.14 -8.65 -10.85
CA LYS A 335 -24.93 -9.97 -11.46
C LYS A 335 -24.28 -9.88 -12.83
N ARG A 336 -24.35 -8.73 -13.50
CA ARG A 336 -23.81 -8.52 -14.83
C ARG A 336 -23.12 -7.16 -14.95
N VAL A 337 -22.15 -7.09 -15.84
CA VAL A 337 -21.58 -5.82 -16.30
C VAL A 337 -22.54 -5.20 -17.33
N ASP A 338 -22.84 -3.91 -17.16
CA ASP A 338 -23.44 -3.10 -18.21
C ASP A 338 -22.33 -2.59 -19.13
N GLY A 339 -22.25 -3.16 -20.34
CA GLY A 339 -21.16 -2.88 -21.28
C GLY A 339 -21.18 -1.46 -21.82
N GLU A 340 -22.36 -0.93 -22.15
CA GLU A 340 -22.51 0.41 -22.70
C GLU A 340 -22.24 1.47 -21.63
N ALA A 341 -22.83 1.32 -20.44
CA ALA A 341 -22.59 2.22 -19.32
C ALA A 341 -21.13 2.17 -18.85
N THR A 342 -20.48 1.00 -18.86
CA THR A 342 -19.05 0.86 -18.58
C THR A 342 -18.19 1.61 -19.60
N ALA A 343 -18.48 1.47 -20.90
CA ALA A 343 -17.73 2.18 -21.94
C ALA A 343 -17.89 3.70 -21.80
N HIS A 344 -19.13 4.16 -21.55
CA HIS A 344 -19.43 5.56 -21.28
C HIS A 344 -18.67 6.07 -20.05
N ARG A 345 -18.77 5.37 -18.93
CA ARG A 345 -18.12 5.74 -17.67
C ARG A 345 -16.60 5.81 -17.79
N ARG A 346 -15.97 4.85 -18.47
CA ARG A 346 -14.52 4.89 -18.73
C ARG A 346 -14.12 6.08 -19.60
N LYS A 347 -14.93 6.41 -20.61
CA LYS A 347 -14.71 7.59 -21.44
C LYS A 347 -14.79 8.87 -20.60
N GLU A 348 -15.81 9.02 -19.77
CA GLU A 348 -15.95 10.16 -18.86
C GLU A 348 -14.71 10.32 -17.95
N ILE A 349 -14.23 9.23 -17.34
CA ILE A 349 -13.05 9.29 -16.48
C ILE A 349 -11.82 9.72 -17.28
N ARG A 350 -11.65 9.27 -18.53
CA ARG A 350 -10.56 9.73 -19.41
C ARG A 350 -10.71 11.22 -19.76
N ASP A 351 -11.91 11.68 -20.09
CA ASP A 351 -12.18 13.09 -20.41
C ASP A 351 -11.91 13.99 -19.19
N ILE A 352 -12.25 13.52 -17.98
CA ILE A 352 -11.92 14.18 -16.71
C ILE A 352 -10.40 14.29 -16.54
N ARG A 353 -9.66 13.19 -16.73
CA ARG A 353 -8.18 13.19 -16.64
C ARG A 353 -7.53 14.18 -17.62
N LEU A 354 -8.06 14.30 -18.84
CA LEU A 354 -7.58 15.25 -19.84
C LEU A 354 -7.87 16.70 -19.48
N ARG A 355 -9.07 16.96 -18.93
CA ARG A 355 -9.54 18.32 -18.62
C ARG A 355 -8.92 18.90 -17.35
N GLU A 356 -8.74 18.07 -16.32
CA GLU A 356 -8.29 18.51 -14.99
C GLU A 356 -6.78 18.39 -14.81
N GLY A 357 -6.11 17.55 -15.59
CA GLY A 357 -4.67 17.35 -15.49
C GLY A 357 -3.89 18.48 -16.14
N ASN A 358 -2.87 18.99 -15.44
CA ASN A 358 -2.03 20.08 -15.92
C ASN A 358 -0.56 19.63 -15.89
N PRO A 359 0.22 19.77 -16.98
CA PRO A 359 1.62 19.36 -16.96
C PRO A 359 2.46 20.33 -16.13
N ALA A 360 3.34 19.78 -15.28
CA ALA A 360 4.17 20.60 -14.38
C ALA A 360 5.13 21.53 -15.14
N SER A 361 5.58 21.15 -16.34
CA SER A 361 6.40 22.00 -17.22
C SER A 361 5.62 23.10 -17.96
N GLY A 362 4.28 23.11 -17.85
CA GLY A 362 3.41 23.95 -18.68
C GLY A 362 3.25 23.47 -20.13
N LYS A 363 3.91 22.38 -20.54
CA LYS A 363 3.82 21.77 -21.87
C LYS A 363 3.61 20.27 -21.77
N THR A 364 2.93 19.68 -22.76
CA THR A 364 2.73 18.22 -22.85
C THR A 364 3.85 17.49 -23.60
N SER A 365 4.83 18.23 -24.14
CA SER A 365 6.00 17.69 -24.83
C SER A 365 7.17 18.69 -24.74
N ALA A 366 8.39 18.17 -24.56
CA ALA A 366 9.65 18.91 -24.68
C ALA A 366 10.14 19.02 -26.13
N LEU A 367 9.56 18.22 -27.03
CA LEU A 367 10.02 18.06 -28.40
C LEU A 367 9.19 18.93 -29.36
N ASP A 368 9.87 19.59 -30.28
CA ASP A 368 9.24 20.40 -31.33
C ASP A 368 8.65 19.50 -32.43
N GLY A 369 7.33 19.51 -32.58
CA GLY A 369 6.59 18.85 -33.67
C GLY A 369 5.84 17.58 -33.27
N ASN A 370 4.69 17.37 -33.93
CA ASN A 370 3.81 16.19 -33.81
C ASN A 370 4.43 14.94 -34.46
N GLY A 371 5.60 14.51 -33.98
CA GLY A 371 6.44 13.47 -34.57
C GLY A 371 5.84 12.07 -34.56
N LYS A 372 4.81 11.81 -35.39
CA LYS A 372 4.41 10.49 -35.86
C LYS A 372 5.46 9.87 -36.82
N LYS A 373 6.75 10.11 -36.59
CA LYS A 373 7.78 9.33 -37.29
C LYS A 373 7.69 7.91 -36.77
N GLU A 374 7.83 6.92 -37.64
CA GLU A 374 7.94 5.50 -37.28
C GLU A 374 9.23 5.29 -36.48
N LEU A 375 9.22 5.70 -35.21
CA LEU A 375 10.34 5.51 -34.31
C LEU A 375 10.35 4.05 -33.88
N LYS A 376 11.46 3.38 -34.12
CA LYS A 376 11.70 2.01 -33.66
C LYS A 376 11.81 2.01 -32.13
N THR A 377 11.13 1.07 -31.47
CA THR A 377 11.27 0.86 -30.04
C THR A 377 12.67 0.35 -29.70
N ILE A 378 13.33 1.02 -28.76
CA ILE A 378 14.63 0.63 -28.18
C ILE A 378 14.41 -0.23 -26.93
N LEU A 379 13.56 0.24 -26.00
CA LEU A 379 13.37 -0.38 -24.68
C LEU A 379 11.97 -0.09 -24.15
N LYS A 380 11.29 -1.11 -23.64
CA LYS A 380 10.02 -0.96 -22.89
C LYS A 380 10.32 -0.98 -21.39
N PHE A 381 10.48 0.20 -20.80
CA PHE A 381 10.85 0.35 -19.39
C PHE A 381 9.63 0.51 -18.46
N HIS A 382 8.43 0.66 -19.02
CA HIS A 382 7.20 0.94 -18.30
C HIS A 382 6.00 0.21 -18.95
N ALA A 383 4.90 0.01 -18.23
CA ALA A 383 3.67 -0.63 -18.75
C ALA A 383 2.93 0.20 -19.82
N ALA A 384 3.34 1.45 -20.04
CA ALA A 384 2.69 2.39 -20.95
C ALA A 384 3.68 3.28 -21.73
N LEU A 385 4.97 3.22 -21.38
CA LEU A 385 6.02 4.05 -21.97
C LEU A 385 7.15 3.19 -22.49
N GLU A 386 7.79 3.68 -23.54
CA GLU A 386 8.96 3.08 -24.15
C GLU A 386 9.96 4.16 -24.58
N LEU A 387 11.22 3.77 -24.67
CA LEU A 387 12.22 4.52 -25.42
C LEU A 387 12.10 4.17 -26.89
N ALA A 388 12.04 5.18 -27.75
CA ALA A 388 11.95 5.02 -29.19
C ALA A 388 12.96 5.93 -29.92
N GLY A 389 13.33 5.55 -31.15
CA GLY A 389 14.23 6.30 -32.01
C GLY A 389 15.63 5.70 -32.09
N GLU A 390 16.63 6.55 -32.19
CA GLU A 390 18.05 6.15 -32.20
C GLU A 390 18.65 6.27 -30.80
N ARG A 391 19.60 5.39 -30.43
CA ARG A 391 20.18 5.37 -29.07
C ARG A 391 20.69 6.73 -28.59
N LYS A 392 21.30 7.53 -29.47
CA LYS A 392 21.85 8.86 -29.11
C LYS A 392 20.77 9.92 -28.87
N ASN A 393 19.62 9.77 -29.52
CA ASN A 393 18.52 10.72 -29.53
C ASN A 393 17.20 10.05 -29.09
N ALA A 394 17.29 9.12 -28.13
CA ALA A 394 16.15 8.34 -27.69
C ALA A 394 15.13 9.26 -27.00
N VAL A 395 13.85 9.04 -27.30
CA VAL A 395 12.74 9.80 -26.75
C VAL A 395 11.79 8.89 -25.99
N ILE A 396 11.13 9.42 -24.97
CA ILE A 396 10.08 8.72 -24.23
C ILE A 396 8.76 8.87 -24.98
N ARG A 397 8.18 7.74 -25.39
CA ARG A 397 6.92 7.66 -26.15
C ARG A 397 5.88 6.85 -25.39
N CYS A 398 4.61 7.26 -25.45
CA CYS A 398 3.50 6.42 -25.05
C CYS A 398 3.30 5.27 -26.05
N GLN A 399 3.41 4.03 -25.60
CA GLN A 399 3.26 2.87 -26.47
C GLN A 399 1.82 2.65 -26.99
N ARG A 400 0.84 3.36 -26.42
CA ARG A 400 -0.59 3.19 -26.75
C ARG A 400 -1.05 4.14 -27.85
N CYS A 401 -0.76 5.44 -27.71
CA CYS A 401 -1.20 6.46 -28.66
C CYS A 401 -0.06 7.12 -29.43
N GLY A 402 1.19 6.79 -29.13
CA GLY A 402 2.36 7.37 -29.80
C GLY A 402 2.75 8.77 -29.34
N HIS A 403 2.08 9.33 -28.31
CA HIS A 403 2.43 10.64 -27.75
C HIS A 403 3.90 10.69 -27.31
N LEU A 404 4.61 11.74 -27.69
CA LEU A 404 6.01 11.97 -27.32
C LEU A 404 6.09 12.91 -26.13
N PHE A 405 6.86 12.55 -25.10
CA PHE A 405 7.01 13.35 -23.88
C PHE A 405 8.27 14.22 -23.93
N CYS A 406 9.44 13.60 -23.94
CA CYS A 406 10.71 14.29 -23.81
C CYS A 406 11.87 13.39 -24.26
N SER A 407 13.09 13.88 -24.16
CA SER A 407 14.27 13.03 -24.32
C SER A 407 14.37 11.99 -23.20
N ALA A 408 15.13 10.91 -23.41
CA ALA A 408 15.43 9.91 -22.39
C ALA A 408 16.19 10.47 -21.16
N LYS A 409 16.74 11.67 -21.28
CA LYS A 409 17.52 12.36 -20.24
C LYS A 409 16.68 13.34 -19.41
N GLU A 410 15.37 13.30 -19.55
CA GLU A 410 14.43 14.16 -18.84
C GLU A 410 13.35 13.33 -18.15
N ASN A 411 12.75 13.89 -17.10
CA ASN A 411 11.67 13.24 -16.39
C ASN A 411 10.34 13.40 -17.15
N TYR A 412 9.81 12.30 -17.69
CA TYR A 412 8.56 12.30 -18.44
C TYR A 412 7.37 12.85 -17.65
N LYS A 413 7.39 12.75 -16.31
CA LYS A 413 6.33 13.25 -15.44
C LYS A 413 6.15 14.77 -15.52
N LEU A 414 7.20 15.52 -15.89
CA LEU A 414 7.11 16.97 -16.11
C LEU A 414 6.22 17.32 -17.33
N TYR A 415 6.05 16.39 -18.26
CA TYR A 415 5.27 16.56 -19.49
C TYR A 415 3.98 15.72 -19.50
N ALA A 416 3.79 14.87 -18.49
CA ALA A 416 2.53 14.17 -18.26
C ALA A 416 1.49 15.14 -17.70
N LEU A 417 0.21 14.88 -17.95
CA LEU A 417 -0.85 15.60 -17.25
C LEU A 417 -0.81 15.19 -15.79
N HIS A 418 -0.69 16.15 -14.88
CA HIS A 418 -0.53 15.92 -13.46
C HIS A 418 -1.77 16.41 -12.71
N ARG A 419 -2.28 15.58 -11.79
CA ARG A 419 -3.38 15.90 -10.89
C ARG A 419 -2.98 15.52 -9.47
N VAL A 420 -3.31 16.39 -8.51
CA VAL A 420 -3.08 16.15 -7.09
C VAL A 420 -4.41 15.82 -6.42
N ILE A 421 -4.46 14.71 -5.69
CA ILE A 421 -5.57 14.34 -4.81
C ILE A 421 -5.08 14.46 -3.37
N HIS A 422 -5.61 15.44 -2.64
CA HIS A 422 -5.35 15.54 -1.21
C HIS A 422 -6.17 14.46 -0.47
N LEU A 423 -5.51 13.64 0.35
CA LEU A 423 -6.19 12.55 1.05
C LEU A 423 -7.28 13.06 2.00
N LYS A 424 -7.12 14.26 2.56
CA LYS A 424 -8.14 14.91 3.42
C LYS A 424 -9.47 15.17 2.70
N ASP A 425 -9.44 15.42 1.39
CA ASP A 425 -10.63 15.75 0.60
C ASP A 425 -11.28 14.49 0.03
N PHE A 426 -10.49 13.42 -0.09
CA PHE A 426 -10.94 12.14 -0.63
C PHE A 426 -11.43 11.17 0.44
N MET A 427 -10.90 11.26 1.66
CA MET A 427 -11.26 10.36 2.75
C MET A 427 -12.57 10.78 3.41
N PRO A 428 -13.51 9.83 3.63
CA PRO A 428 -14.86 10.17 4.07
C PRO A 428 -14.93 10.67 5.51
N ASN A 429 -13.93 10.37 6.35
CA ASN A 429 -13.86 10.78 7.75
C ASN A 429 -12.41 11.14 8.09
N PRO A 430 -12.16 12.08 9.01
CA PRO A 430 -10.82 12.37 9.52
C PRO A 430 -10.19 11.14 10.20
N LEU A 431 -8.93 11.26 10.61
CA LEU A 431 -8.31 10.27 11.48
C LEU A 431 -9.16 10.11 12.76
N PRO A 432 -9.09 8.98 13.48
CA PRO A 432 -9.89 8.80 14.69
C PRO A 432 -9.49 9.79 15.79
N THR A 433 -8.26 10.33 15.74
CA THR A 433 -7.79 11.45 16.57
C THR A 433 -8.45 12.79 16.25
N GLY A 434 -9.19 12.89 15.15
CA GLY A 434 -9.77 14.14 14.62
C GLY A 434 -8.83 14.92 13.70
N GLU A 435 -7.55 14.53 13.61
CA GLU A 435 -6.56 15.17 12.75
C GLU A 435 -6.84 14.88 11.26
N PRO A 436 -6.51 15.81 10.35
CA PRO A 436 -6.67 15.58 8.92
C PRO A 436 -5.60 14.63 8.38
N TYR A 437 -5.88 14.01 7.23
CA TYR A 437 -4.82 13.37 6.45
C TYR A 437 -3.89 14.43 5.87
N ILE A 438 -2.60 14.12 5.86
CA ILE A 438 -1.52 15.02 5.44
C ILE A 438 -0.84 14.56 4.15
N GLY A 439 -1.23 13.40 3.61
CA GLY A 439 -0.72 12.87 2.36
C GLY A 439 -1.49 13.31 1.13
N GLU A 440 -0.85 13.18 -0.02
CA GLU A 440 -1.37 13.50 -1.34
C GLU A 440 -1.03 12.38 -2.32
N TYR A 441 -1.96 12.02 -3.20
CA TYR A 441 -1.64 11.25 -4.39
C TYR A 441 -1.37 12.19 -5.56
N HIS A 442 -0.23 12.00 -6.20
CA HIS A 442 0.18 12.69 -7.42
C HIS A 442 -0.01 11.74 -8.59
N GLU A 443 -1.05 11.98 -9.37
CA GLU A 443 -1.44 11.14 -10.49
C GLU A 443 -0.92 11.72 -11.79
N TYR A 444 -0.27 10.89 -12.60
CA TYR A 444 0.29 11.28 -13.89
C TYR A 444 -0.41 10.53 -15.02
N PHE A 445 -0.84 11.25 -16.06
CA PHE A 445 -1.54 10.69 -17.20
C PHE A 445 -0.87 11.02 -18.52
N CYS A 446 -1.01 10.14 -19.51
CA CYS A 446 -0.59 10.44 -20.87
C CYS A 446 -1.49 11.53 -21.49
N PRO A 447 -0.94 12.65 -22.01
CA PRO A 447 -1.73 13.70 -22.65
C PRO A 447 -2.52 13.25 -23.88
N GLY A 448 -2.03 12.25 -24.60
CA GLY A 448 -2.68 11.79 -25.83
C GLY A 448 -3.82 10.79 -25.64
N CYS A 449 -3.85 10.02 -24.54
CA CYS A 449 -4.86 8.97 -24.34
C CYS A 449 -5.38 8.82 -22.90
N ALA A 450 -4.96 9.68 -21.98
CA ALA A 450 -5.34 9.67 -20.57
C ALA A 450 -5.06 8.33 -19.84
N THR A 451 -4.12 7.53 -20.35
CA THR A 451 -3.64 6.34 -19.63
C THR A 451 -2.92 6.81 -18.37
N GLN A 452 -3.29 6.26 -17.22
CA GLN A 452 -2.59 6.50 -15.96
C GLN A 452 -1.19 5.88 -16.01
N LEU A 453 -0.19 6.73 -15.88
CA LEU A 453 1.22 6.37 -16.00
C LEU A 453 1.80 6.04 -14.62
N GLN A 454 1.49 6.83 -13.61
CA GLN A 454 2.06 6.66 -12.27
C GLN A 454 1.17 7.32 -11.22
N VAL A 455 1.19 6.78 -10.00
CA VAL A 455 0.61 7.40 -8.80
C VAL A 455 1.69 7.44 -7.73
N ASP A 456 2.17 8.62 -7.40
CA ASP A 456 3.15 8.82 -6.34
C ASP A 456 2.44 9.28 -5.05
N LEU A 457 2.97 8.88 -3.90
CA LEU A 457 2.53 9.39 -2.60
C LEU A 457 3.50 10.49 -2.16
N PHE A 458 2.96 11.67 -1.90
CA PHE A 458 3.71 12.81 -1.38
C PHE A 458 3.12 13.27 -0.04
N CYS A 459 3.98 13.78 0.85
CA CYS A 459 3.56 14.32 2.14
C CYS A 459 4.18 15.70 2.32
N PRO A 460 3.49 16.79 1.93
CA PRO A 460 4.05 18.14 1.96
C PRO A 460 4.69 18.54 3.31
N PRO A 461 4.10 18.22 4.48
CA PRO A 461 4.70 18.56 5.77
C PRO A 461 6.04 17.87 6.06
N LEU A 462 6.32 16.73 5.41
CA LEU A 462 7.56 15.96 5.59
C LEU A 462 8.63 16.31 4.54
N GLY A 463 8.30 17.16 3.55
CA GLY A 463 9.19 17.53 2.45
C GLY A 463 9.36 16.42 1.40
N GLY A 464 10.44 16.53 0.61
CA GLY A 464 10.75 15.65 -0.52
C GLY A 464 10.42 16.28 -1.89
N ASP A 465 10.76 15.57 -2.96
CA ASP A 465 10.48 16.02 -4.32
C ASP A 465 9.00 15.72 -4.67
N PRO A 466 8.18 16.74 -4.98
CA PRO A 466 6.79 16.52 -5.36
C PRO A 466 6.63 15.75 -6.67
N ILE A 467 7.67 15.75 -7.53
CA ILE A 467 7.71 14.99 -8.79
C ILE A 467 8.97 14.14 -8.81
N LEU A 468 8.82 12.88 -8.39
CA LEU A 468 9.91 11.92 -8.32
C LEU A 468 10.35 11.46 -9.72
N TRP A 469 11.65 11.54 -10.02
CA TRP A 469 12.21 10.90 -11.22
C TRP A 469 12.58 9.44 -10.95
N ASP A 470 11.56 8.59 -11.01
CA ASP A 470 11.60 7.21 -10.54
C ASP A 470 12.26 6.23 -11.51
N ILE A 471 12.34 6.57 -12.80
CA ILE A 471 13.07 5.78 -13.80
C ILE A 471 13.96 6.70 -14.64
N ARG A 472 15.26 6.60 -14.42
CA ARG A 472 16.29 7.27 -15.22
C ARG A 472 17.09 6.24 -15.99
N ILE A 473 16.99 6.28 -17.31
CA ILE A 473 17.71 5.37 -18.21
C ILE A 473 18.97 6.11 -18.66
N GLN A 474 20.13 5.52 -18.40
CA GLN A 474 21.44 6.09 -18.74
C GLN A 474 22.01 5.50 -20.01
#